data_AF-A0A7C4F7F3-F1
#
_entry.id   AF-A0A7C4F7F3-F1
#
_cell.length_a   1.000
_cell.length_b   1.000
_cell.length_c   1.000
_cell.angle_alpha   90.00
_cell.angle_beta   90.00
_cell.angle_gamma   90.00
#
_symmetry.space_group_name_H-M   'P 1'
#
loop_
_entity.id
_entity.type
_entity.pdbx_description
1 polymer ?
#
loop_
_entity_poly.entity_id
_entity_poly.type
_entity_poly.pdbx_seq_one_letter_code
_entity_poly.pdbx_strand_id
1 'polypeptide(L)'
;MPKFKTVYYSFVIPLICAALVFAGCAAYSPAAEAAPAAAGTETAVSVMPPAAKTASSEPPLFENAAPVSMAQTGEETLSLLFAGDVMAHNKQLRCHKFGTVYDFTGDYKYISGIVSQADVSVVNLETVLSGKKPYSGLPPFNAPDSLADALKSAGFNVIGTANNHIRDMGNAAMMRTSELLRGKGLTVIGTRGGLNETKYALIEKNGIKVGLVNFTVSINRGIPASAEDYVNCLRRGSSFSKGLEILGSEIRTLKDEGAEFIAVYVHWGSEFHKENSTEKRLAQSIADLGADLIVGSHPHCLQGVAEYKSAATGKNVLVYYSLGNLVSNQGYNYGAGKGTCETGALALIRLKRNGDGAVAIESAGYLATYVHKPKIEVRYADGGKTRIVNTQAYYIVPAADAAQNPSAYEGVRGVLLKRIQQGVKNAKEIIGASGEALVDFDFMEYVSFPW
;
A
#
# COMPACT_ATOMS: atom_id res chain seq x y z
N MET A 1 25.79 54.12 -24.69
CA MET A 1 26.16 53.19 -23.60
C MET A 1 25.81 53.82 -22.26
N PRO A 2 24.75 53.39 -21.55
CA PRO A 2 24.52 53.79 -20.18
C PRO A 2 24.92 52.68 -19.20
N LYS A 3 25.42 53.16 -18.05
CA LYS A 3 26.12 52.46 -16.97
C LYS A 3 25.16 51.73 -16.02
N PHE A 4 25.68 50.63 -15.46
CA PHE A 4 25.12 49.87 -14.34
C PHE A 4 24.79 50.73 -13.12
N LYS A 5 23.66 50.43 -12.46
CA LYS A 5 23.39 50.77 -11.06
C LYS A 5 23.08 49.49 -10.29
N THR A 6 23.98 49.13 -9.38
CA THR A 6 23.79 48.10 -8.35
C THR A 6 23.13 48.78 -7.15
N VAL A 7 22.04 48.21 -6.63
CA VAL A 7 21.37 48.66 -5.41
C VAL A 7 21.55 47.61 -4.33
N TYR A 8 22.23 47.99 -3.25
CA TYR A 8 22.27 47.28 -1.98
C TYR A 8 21.04 47.69 -1.14
N TYR A 9 20.31 46.72 -0.59
CA TYR A 9 19.37 46.97 0.49
C TYR A 9 19.83 46.20 1.74
N SER A 10 20.24 46.97 2.74
CA SER A 10 20.45 46.54 4.12
C SER A 10 19.10 46.23 4.77
N PHE A 11 18.96 45.05 5.39
CA PHE A 11 17.89 44.79 6.36
C PHE A 11 18.47 44.58 7.75
N VAL A 12 17.99 45.44 8.64
CA VAL A 12 18.29 45.54 10.07
C VAL A 12 17.57 44.40 10.81
N ILE A 13 18.32 43.67 11.64
CA ILE A 13 17.79 42.71 12.62
C ILE A 13 17.69 43.43 13.96
N PRO A 14 16.56 43.36 14.69
CA PRO A 14 16.58 43.58 16.13
C PRO A 14 16.66 42.24 16.86
N LEU A 15 17.79 42.04 17.55
CA LEU A 15 17.91 41.18 18.72
C LEU A 15 17.01 41.71 19.84
N ILE A 16 16.28 40.82 20.53
CA ILE A 16 15.87 41.06 21.92
C ILE A 16 16.26 39.83 22.74
N CYS A 17 17.08 40.11 23.76
CA CYS A 17 17.67 39.19 24.71
C CYS A 17 16.71 38.75 25.83
N ALA A 18 17.09 37.62 26.41
CA ALA A 18 16.51 36.92 27.56
C ALA A 18 16.66 37.62 28.92
N ALA A 19 15.84 37.22 29.90
CA ALA A 19 16.20 36.85 31.30
C ALA A 19 14.91 36.65 32.16
N LEU A 20 14.64 35.44 32.69
CA LEU A 20 14.83 34.98 34.11
C LEU A 20 13.67 35.45 35.05
N VAL A 21 13.05 34.68 35.98
CA VAL A 21 13.57 33.81 37.06
C VAL A 21 12.40 33.07 37.79
N PHE A 22 12.68 31.81 38.17
CA PHE A 22 12.30 31.00 39.37
C PHE A 22 10.88 30.62 39.88
N ALA A 23 10.83 29.31 40.21
CA ALA A 23 10.34 28.64 41.43
C ALA A 23 8.85 28.28 41.61
N GLY A 24 8.62 26.97 41.77
CA GLY A 24 7.38 26.38 42.28
C GLY A 24 7.45 24.85 42.33
N CYS A 25 8.19 24.31 43.30
CA CYS A 25 8.14 22.89 43.68
C CYS A 25 6.85 22.63 44.47
N ALA A 26 6.08 21.61 44.10
CA ALA A 26 5.21 20.90 45.03
C ALA A 26 5.14 19.42 44.62
N ALA A 27 5.53 18.58 45.57
CA ALA A 27 5.55 17.13 45.48
C ALA A 27 4.12 16.55 45.50
N TYR A 28 3.90 15.48 44.75
CA TYR A 28 2.83 14.53 45.04
C TYR A 28 3.35 13.11 44.77
N SER A 29 3.23 12.25 45.77
CA SER A 29 3.57 10.83 45.75
C SER A 29 2.38 10.00 46.26
N PRO A 30 2.38 8.68 46.03
CA PRO A 30 1.23 7.95 45.50
C PRO A 30 0.40 7.25 46.59
N ALA A 31 -0.79 6.76 46.21
CA ALA A 31 -1.52 5.74 46.96
C ALA A 31 -1.73 4.50 46.09
N ALA A 32 -1.25 3.36 46.62
CA ALA A 32 -1.45 1.97 46.20
C ALA A 32 -2.96 1.60 46.31
N GLU A 33 -3.57 0.97 45.32
CA GLU A 33 -3.54 -0.46 44.92
C GLU A 33 -4.82 -1.17 45.39
N ALA A 34 -5.61 -1.65 44.41
CA ALA A 34 -6.55 -2.75 44.58
C ALA A 34 -6.76 -3.42 43.22
N ALA A 35 -6.37 -4.68 43.13
CA ALA A 35 -6.82 -5.66 42.13
C ALA A 35 -7.46 -6.83 42.91
N PRO A 36 -8.11 -7.84 42.27
CA PRO A 36 -8.54 -7.97 40.88
C PRO A 36 -10.03 -8.39 40.75
N ALA A 37 -10.59 -8.40 39.53
CA ALA A 37 -11.72 -9.27 39.23
C ALA A 37 -11.71 -9.75 37.77
N ALA A 38 -11.99 -11.05 37.65
CA ALA A 38 -11.84 -11.94 36.51
C ALA A 38 -12.51 -11.55 35.18
N ALA A 39 -11.84 -12.01 34.13
CA ALA A 39 -12.30 -12.42 32.80
C ALA A 39 -13.83 -12.43 32.55
N GLY A 40 -14.25 -11.57 31.62
CA GLY A 40 -15.51 -11.69 30.88
C GLY A 40 -15.19 -12.06 29.43
N THR A 41 -15.76 -13.18 28.98
CA THR A 41 -15.67 -13.78 27.65
C THR A 41 -16.08 -12.81 26.54
N GLU A 42 -15.24 -12.69 25.50
CA GLU A 42 -15.57 -12.03 24.24
C GLU A 42 -16.68 -12.81 23.51
N THR A 43 -17.85 -12.18 23.36
CA THR A 43 -18.93 -12.69 22.50
C THR A 43 -18.69 -12.25 21.07
N ALA A 44 -18.51 -13.23 20.18
CA ALA A 44 -18.42 -13.06 18.74
C ALA A 44 -19.64 -12.32 18.15
N VAL A 45 -19.37 -11.41 17.22
CA VAL A 45 -20.37 -10.68 16.43
C VAL A 45 -20.80 -11.57 15.26
N SER A 46 -22.10 -11.90 15.18
CA SER A 46 -22.71 -12.60 14.05
C SER A 46 -23.60 -11.64 13.26
N VAL A 47 -23.39 -11.59 11.94
CA VAL A 47 -24.21 -10.83 10.99
C VAL A 47 -25.00 -11.82 10.14
N MET A 48 -26.33 -11.76 10.17
CA MET A 48 -27.20 -12.58 9.31
C MET A 48 -27.48 -11.89 7.96
N PRO A 49 -27.43 -12.62 6.82
CA PRO A 49 -27.78 -12.09 5.50
C PRO A 49 -29.28 -12.23 5.18
N PRO A 50 -29.85 -11.35 4.33
CA PRO A 50 -31.20 -11.50 3.79
C PRO A 50 -31.25 -12.33 2.49
N ALA A 51 -32.40 -12.97 2.26
CA ALA A 51 -32.67 -13.98 1.23
C ALA A 51 -32.68 -13.43 -0.22
N ALA A 52 -32.13 -14.23 -1.13
CA ALA A 52 -32.02 -13.96 -2.56
C ALA A 52 -33.32 -14.30 -3.33
N LYS A 53 -33.61 -13.52 -4.39
CA LYS A 53 -34.57 -13.87 -5.45
C LYS A 53 -33.85 -13.91 -6.79
N THR A 54 -34.13 -14.97 -7.54
CA THR A 54 -33.58 -15.36 -8.85
C THR A 54 -34.30 -14.71 -10.03
N ALA A 55 -33.55 -14.26 -11.05
CA ALA A 55 -33.88 -14.17 -12.48
C ALA A 55 -32.68 -13.52 -13.21
N SER A 56 -32.37 -13.71 -14.49
CA SER A 56 -32.67 -14.62 -15.60
C SER A 56 -31.62 -14.24 -16.67
N SER A 57 -31.06 -15.21 -17.37
CA SER A 57 -29.85 -15.09 -18.20
C SER A 57 -30.06 -14.45 -19.57
N GLU A 58 -29.28 -13.41 -19.88
CA GLU A 58 -28.83 -13.06 -21.23
C GLU A 58 -27.31 -13.37 -21.34
N PRO A 59 -26.77 -13.67 -22.54
CA PRO A 59 -25.39 -14.13 -22.68
C PRO A 59 -24.36 -13.01 -22.45
N PRO A 60 -23.20 -13.30 -21.83
CA PRO A 60 -22.20 -12.27 -21.51
C PRO A 60 -21.44 -11.78 -22.74
N LEU A 61 -21.09 -10.50 -22.72
CA LEU A 61 -20.37 -9.75 -23.75
C LEU A 61 -18.83 -9.89 -23.72
N PHE A 62 -18.29 -10.89 -23.00
CA PHE A 62 -16.84 -11.06 -22.86
C PHE A 62 -16.50 -12.55 -22.87
N GLU A 63 -15.52 -12.94 -23.69
CA GLU A 63 -14.89 -14.26 -23.64
C GLU A 63 -14.44 -14.56 -22.20
N ASN A 64 -14.74 -15.77 -21.72
CA ASN A 64 -14.41 -16.22 -20.37
C ASN A 64 -12.90 -16.10 -20.10
N ALA A 65 -12.50 -15.10 -19.32
CA ALA A 65 -11.20 -15.10 -18.67
C ALA A 65 -11.15 -16.29 -17.69
N ALA A 66 -10.11 -17.13 -17.80
CA ALA A 66 -10.00 -18.33 -16.98
C ALA A 66 -9.81 -17.96 -15.49
N PRO A 67 -10.51 -18.64 -14.56
CA PRO A 67 -10.23 -18.49 -13.13
C PRO A 67 -8.86 -19.10 -12.80
N VAL A 68 -7.86 -18.28 -12.45
CA VAL A 68 -6.57 -18.79 -11.95
C VAL A 68 -6.69 -19.14 -10.50
N SER A 69 -6.77 -20.42 -10.20
CA SER A 69 -6.70 -20.94 -8.83
C SER A 69 -5.57 -20.29 -8.01
N MET A 70 -5.94 -19.50 -7.00
CA MET A 70 -5.02 -19.10 -5.92
C MET A 70 -5.07 -20.10 -4.76
N ALA A 71 -5.82 -21.21 -4.89
CA ALA A 71 -5.95 -22.20 -3.83
C ALA A 71 -4.59 -22.83 -3.51
N GLN A 72 -4.35 -23.06 -2.21
CA GLN A 72 -3.11 -23.60 -1.67
C GLN A 72 -2.58 -24.75 -2.51
N THR A 73 -1.43 -24.51 -3.10
CA THR A 73 -0.78 -25.43 -3.99
C THR A 73 0.25 -26.24 -3.23
N GLY A 74 0.49 -27.46 -3.71
CA GLY A 74 1.42 -28.40 -3.08
C GLY A 74 2.83 -27.84 -2.94
N GLU A 75 3.74 -28.67 -2.45
CA GLU A 75 5.16 -28.36 -2.41
C GLU A 75 5.59 -27.70 -3.74
N GLU A 76 6.46 -26.67 -3.67
CA GLU A 76 7.09 -26.01 -4.82
C GLU A 76 6.31 -24.90 -5.54
N THR A 77 5.28 -24.31 -4.92
CA THR A 77 4.53 -23.19 -5.51
C THR A 77 4.13 -22.14 -4.47
N LEU A 78 4.14 -20.86 -4.85
CA LEU A 78 3.93 -19.75 -3.91
C LEU A 78 3.22 -18.58 -4.59
N SER A 79 2.20 -18.03 -3.94
CA SER A 79 1.44 -16.88 -4.44
C SER A 79 1.86 -15.54 -3.82
N LEU A 80 2.11 -14.55 -4.66
CA LEU A 80 2.37 -13.17 -4.27
C LEU A 80 1.21 -12.27 -4.69
N LEU A 81 0.79 -11.39 -3.79
CA LEU A 81 -0.14 -10.29 -4.07
C LEU A 81 0.51 -8.98 -3.69
N PHE A 82 0.47 -8.00 -4.58
CA PHE A 82 0.85 -6.63 -4.27
C PHE A 82 -0.33 -5.70 -4.49
N ALA A 83 -0.52 -4.76 -3.56
CA ALA A 83 -1.53 -3.72 -3.63
C ALA A 83 -0.89 -2.34 -3.58
N GLY A 84 -1.61 -1.34 -4.07
CA GLY A 84 -1.17 0.05 -4.12
C GLY A 84 -1.28 0.82 -2.80
N ASP A 85 -1.45 2.13 -2.92
CA ASP A 85 -1.32 3.07 -1.80
C ASP A 85 -2.53 3.03 -0.85
N VAL A 86 -2.26 2.91 0.45
CA VAL A 86 -3.23 3.03 1.54
C VAL A 86 -3.00 4.36 2.25
N MET A 87 -3.99 5.25 2.16
CA MET A 87 -3.95 6.57 2.80
C MET A 87 -5.18 6.79 3.68
N ALA A 88 -5.05 7.62 4.71
CA ALA A 88 -6.15 8.01 5.58
C ALA A 88 -6.38 9.54 5.55
N HIS A 89 -7.06 10.02 4.52
CA HIS A 89 -7.36 11.45 4.39
C HIS A 89 -8.35 11.95 5.46
N ASN A 90 -8.41 13.27 5.68
CA ASN A 90 -9.27 13.86 6.71
C ASN A 90 -10.75 13.43 6.60
N LYS A 91 -11.24 13.19 5.39
CA LYS A 91 -12.60 12.67 5.18
C LYS A 91 -12.74 11.21 5.64
N GLN A 92 -11.79 10.34 5.29
CA GLN A 92 -11.74 8.95 5.75
C GLN A 92 -11.66 8.90 7.28
N LEU A 93 -10.80 9.71 7.92
CA LEU A 93 -10.70 9.77 9.38
C LEU A 93 -12.02 10.16 10.05
N ARG A 94 -12.78 11.08 9.46
CA ARG A 94 -14.12 11.42 9.99
C ARG A 94 -15.13 10.29 9.77
N CYS A 95 -15.08 9.65 8.61
CA CYS A 95 -16.05 8.62 8.24
C CYS A 95 -15.89 7.31 9.02
N HIS A 96 -14.67 7.01 9.47
CA HIS A 96 -14.32 5.81 10.21
C HIS A 96 -14.29 6.01 11.73
N LYS A 97 -14.68 7.19 12.24
CA LYS A 97 -14.70 7.47 13.67
C LYS A 97 -16.08 7.16 14.26
N PHE A 98 -16.12 6.22 15.19
CA PHE A 98 -17.32 5.80 15.92
C PHE A 98 -17.09 5.99 17.43
N GLY A 99 -17.70 7.03 18.01
CA GLY A 99 -17.38 7.48 19.36
C GLY A 99 -15.90 7.89 19.49
N THR A 100 -15.14 7.17 20.31
CA THR A 100 -13.70 7.37 20.52
C THR A 100 -12.81 6.44 19.69
N VAL A 101 -13.41 5.45 19.02
CA VAL A 101 -12.74 4.40 18.25
C VAL A 101 -12.72 4.75 16.77
N TYR A 102 -11.72 4.23 16.06
CA TYR A 102 -11.63 4.29 14.61
C TYR A 102 -11.68 2.86 14.06
N ASP A 103 -12.51 2.60 13.05
CA ASP A 103 -12.62 1.28 12.43
C ASP A 103 -12.58 1.41 10.91
N PHE A 104 -11.55 0.81 10.29
CA PHE A 104 -11.31 0.81 8.85
C PHE A 104 -11.59 -0.57 8.22
N THR A 105 -12.01 -1.57 9.01
CA THR A 105 -12.16 -2.97 8.53
C THR A 105 -13.15 -3.07 7.36
N GLY A 106 -14.20 -2.25 7.39
CA GLY A 106 -15.22 -2.21 6.33
C GLY A 106 -14.68 -1.90 4.94
N ASP A 107 -13.57 -1.16 4.81
CA ASP A 107 -12.98 -0.77 3.53
C ASP A 107 -12.55 -2.01 2.71
N TYR A 108 -12.12 -3.07 3.39
CA TYR A 108 -11.51 -4.25 2.77
C TYR A 108 -12.49 -5.41 2.58
N LYS A 109 -13.76 -5.28 2.99
CA LYS A 109 -14.69 -6.41 3.11
C LYS A 109 -14.90 -7.21 1.81
N TYR A 110 -14.77 -6.59 0.64
CA TYR A 110 -14.95 -7.26 -0.66
C TYR A 110 -13.65 -7.80 -1.26
N ILE A 111 -12.49 -7.50 -0.68
CA ILE A 111 -11.20 -7.99 -1.16
C ILE A 111 -10.48 -8.88 -0.15
N SER A 112 -10.93 -8.95 1.10
CA SER A 112 -10.28 -9.74 2.15
C SER A 112 -10.16 -11.22 1.79
N GLY A 113 -11.17 -11.79 1.11
CA GLY A 113 -11.10 -13.16 0.57
C GLY A 113 -9.97 -13.35 -0.46
N ILE A 114 -9.63 -12.31 -1.23
CA ILE A 114 -8.57 -12.34 -2.26
C ILE A 114 -7.22 -12.21 -1.59
N VAL A 115 -7.11 -11.20 -0.73
CA VAL A 115 -5.86 -10.87 -0.05
C VAL A 115 -5.42 -12.00 0.88
N SER A 116 -6.34 -12.64 1.60
CA SER A 116 -6.03 -13.72 2.55
C SER A 116 -5.63 -15.05 1.91
N GLN A 117 -5.89 -15.25 0.61
CA GLN A 117 -5.46 -16.46 -0.09
C GLN A 117 -4.03 -16.39 -0.61
N ALA A 118 -3.47 -15.18 -0.75
CA ALA A 118 -2.08 -15.04 -1.14
C ALA A 118 -1.15 -15.49 -0.01
N ASP A 119 -0.10 -16.25 -0.36
CA ASP A 119 0.89 -16.71 0.59
C ASP A 119 1.66 -15.53 1.20
N VAL A 120 1.95 -14.54 0.35
CA VAL A 120 2.57 -13.26 0.69
C VAL A 120 1.72 -12.14 0.07
N SER A 121 1.23 -11.24 0.90
CA SER A 121 0.34 -10.14 0.53
C SER A 121 0.94 -8.81 1.00
N VAL A 122 1.37 -8.00 0.03
CA VAL A 122 2.14 -6.76 0.21
C VAL A 122 1.26 -5.53 -0.07
N VAL A 123 1.37 -4.49 0.75
CA VAL A 123 0.67 -3.21 0.54
C VAL A 123 1.53 -2.01 0.96
N ASN A 124 1.41 -0.87 0.28
CA ASN A 124 2.06 0.37 0.70
C ASN A 124 1.21 1.12 1.73
N LEU A 125 1.73 1.29 2.95
CA LEU A 125 1.13 2.15 3.96
C LEU A 125 1.68 3.57 3.83
N GLU A 126 1.00 4.40 3.04
CA GLU A 126 1.38 5.79 2.77
C GLU A 126 0.81 6.77 3.80
N THR A 127 1.02 6.43 5.06
CA THR A 127 0.65 7.26 6.21
C THR A 127 1.51 6.86 7.39
N VAL A 128 1.48 7.65 8.46
CA VAL A 128 2.26 7.40 9.68
C VAL A 128 1.34 7.00 10.81
N LEU A 129 1.74 6.00 11.60
CA LEU A 129 1.04 5.57 12.81
C LEU A 129 1.81 6.11 14.01
N SER A 130 1.65 7.40 14.32
CA SER A 130 2.43 8.02 15.41
C SER A 130 1.89 7.71 16.81
N GLY A 131 0.65 7.22 16.91
CA GLY A 131 -0.07 7.00 18.17
C GLY A 131 -0.48 8.28 18.91
N LYS A 132 -0.09 9.46 18.39
CA LYS A 132 -0.38 10.75 19.01
C LYS A 132 -1.58 11.39 18.35
N LYS A 133 -2.59 11.75 19.15
CA LYS A 133 -3.71 12.58 18.72
C LYS A 133 -3.29 14.07 18.67
N PRO A 134 -3.93 14.91 17.84
CA PRO A 134 -4.98 14.56 16.89
C PRO A 134 -4.44 13.79 15.67
N TYR A 135 -5.25 12.87 15.16
CA TYR A 135 -5.01 12.24 13.86
C TYR A 135 -5.34 13.22 12.74
N SER A 136 -4.59 13.15 11.64
CA SER A 136 -4.66 14.08 10.52
C SER A 136 -4.46 13.36 9.20
N GLY A 137 -5.16 13.79 8.16
CA GLY A 137 -5.15 13.13 6.86
C GLY A 137 -4.60 14.00 5.74
N LEU A 138 -3.46 14.65 6.00
CA LEU A 138 -2.72 15.61 5.16
C LEU A 138 -3.11 17.10 5.29
N PRO A 139 -2.13 18.03 5.36
CA PRO A 139 -0.74 17.86 5.83
C PRO A 139 -0.62 18.09 7.35
N PRO A 140 0.16 17.30 8.11
CA PRO A 140 0.79 16.02 7.77
C PRO A 140 -0.18 14.82 7.87
N PHE A 141 0.17 13.67 7.30
CA PHE A 141 -0.53 12.40 7.57
C PHE A 141 -0.16 11.83 8.94
N ASN A 142 -1.18 11.36 9.66
CA ASN A 142 -1.07 10.67 10.94
C ASN A 142 -2.37 9.88 11.21
N ALA A 143 -2.36 8.57 10.95
CA ALA A 143 -3.51 7.71 11.09
C ALA A 143 -3.56 6.97 12.45
N PRO A 144 -4.75 6.54 12.90
CA PRO A 144 -4.90 5.66 14.06
C PRO A 144 -4.29 4.28 13.84
N ASP A 145 -3.78 3.67 14.90
CA ASP A 145 -3.21 2.32 14.90
C ASP A 145 -4.18 1.24 14.38
N SER A 146 -5.50 1.47 14.47
CA SER A 146 -6.54 0.55 13.97
C SER A 146 -6.55 0.40 12.45
N LEU A 147 -5.88 1.28 11.71
CA LEU A 147 -5.65 1.06 10.28
C LEU A 147 -4.75 -0.16 10.04
N ALA A 148 -3.72 -0.37 10.89
CA ALA A 148 -2.90 -1.57 10.81
C ALA A 148 -3.69 -2.84 11.16
N ASP A 149 -4.62 -2.75 12.11
CA ASP A 149 -5.51 -3.86 12.47
C ASP A 149 -6.45 -4.22 11.32
N ALA A 150 -6.96 -3.22 10.60
CA ALA A 150 -7.79 -3.45 9.41
C ALA A 150 -7.01 -4.10 8.26
N LEU A 151 -5.77 -3.66 8.00
CA LEU A 151 -4.90 -4.27 7.00
C LEU A 151 -4.58 -5.73 7.33
N LYS A 152 -4.21 -6.01 8.59
CA LYS A 152 -3.96 -7.38 9.05
C LYS A 152 -5.20 -8.25 8.91
N SER A 153 -6.36 -7.74 9.32
CA SER A 153 -7.63 -8.46 9.24
C SER A 153 -8.10 -8.71 7.80
N ALA A 154 -7.71 -7.85 6.86
CA ALA A 154 -7.93 -8.06 5.44
C ALA A 154 -7.05 -9.17 4.84
N GLY A 155 -6.03 -9.63 5.57
CA GLY A 155 -5.12 -10.68 5.13
C GLY A 155 -3.76 -10.19 4.64
N PHE A 156 -3.48 -8.87 4.68
CA PHE A 156 -2.14 -8.35 4.37
C PHE A 156 -1.15 -8.82 5.44
N ASN A 157 -0.02 -9.35 5.02
CA ASN A 157 1.02 -9.86 5.92
C ASN A 157 2.39 -9.17 5.75
N VAL A 158 2.59 -8.40 4.69
CA VAL A 158 3.78 -7.55 4.48
C VAL A 158 3.37 -6.10 4.23
N ILE A 159 3.97 -5.16 4.95
CA ILE A 159 3.70 -3.73 4.82
C ILE A 159 4.95 -3.00 4.30
N GLY A 160 4.82 -2.39 3.12
CA GLY A 160 5.77 -1.42 2.60
C GLY A 160 5.58 -0.07 3.28
N THR A 161 6.67 0.49 3.80
CA THR A 161 6.66 1.74 4.58
C THR A 161 7.65 2.79 4.07
N ALA A 162 8.55 2.43 3.15
CA ALA A 162 9.37 3.41 2.45
C ALA A 162 8.54 4.10 1.37
N ASN A 163 7.98 5.25 1.74
CA ASN A 163 7.27 6.18 0.86
C ASN A 163 7.59 7.63 1.26
N ASN A 164 7.07 8.58 0.49
CA ASN A 164 7.31 10.00 0.73
C ASN A 164 6.75 10.50 2.07
N HIS A 165 5.65 9.91 2.57
CA HIS A 165 4.94 10.35 3.77
C HIS A 165 5.42 9.73 5.08
N ILE A 166 6.31 8.73 5.05
CA ILE A 166 6.71 7.99 6.26
C ILE A 166 7.31 8.86 7.38
N ARG A 167 7.88 10.03 7.02
CA ARG A 167 8.46 11.00 7.97
C ARG A 167 7.57 12.22 8.25
N ASP A 168 6.30 12.19 7.87
CA ASP A 168 5.37 13.31 8.06
C ASP A 168 5.28 13.77 9.53
N MET A 169 5.41 12.83 10.47
CA MET A 169 5.41 13.07 11.92
C MET A 169 6.82 12.94 12.57
N GLY A 170 7.88 13.00 11.76
CA GLY A 170 9.28 12.93 12.20
C GLY A 170 9.80 11.52 12.46
N ASN A 171 11.10 11.41 12.80
CA ASN A 171 11.82 10.13 12.89
C ASN A 171 11.21 9.19 13.95
N ALA A 172 10.83 9.73 15.12
CA ALA A 172 10.24 8.94 16.19
C ALA A 172 8.94 8.25 15.76
N ALA A 173 8.12 8.94 14.94
CA ALA A 173 6.87 8.38 14.45
C ALA A 173 7.10 7.34 13.34
N MET A 174 8.10 7.54 12.47
CA MET A 174 8.54 6.53 11.50
C MET A 174 8.98 5.23 12.19
N MET A 175 9.88 5.34 13.18
CA MET A 175 10.37 4.18 13.94
C MET A 175 9.21 3.48 14.67
N ARG A 176 8.37 4.25 15.38
CA ARG A 176 7.17 3.71 16.04
C ARG A 176 6.24 2.99 15.06
N THR A 177 6.04 3.54 13.86
CA THR A 177 5.19 2.90 12.84
C THR A 177 5.74 1.51 12.51
N SER A 178 7.06 1.40 12.30
CA SER A 178 7.74 0.13 12.06
C SER A 178 7.59 -0.87 13.22
N GLU A 179 7.80 -0.39 14.47
CA GLU A 179 7.69 -1.21 15.68
C GLU A 179 6.25 -1.68 15.94
N LEU A 180 5.27 -0.79 15.77
CA LEU A 180 3.86 -1.12 15.95
C LEU A 180 3.41 -2.20 14.98
N LEU A 181 3.78 -2.07 13.71
CA LEU A 181 3.41 -3.05 12.67
C LEU A 181 4.03 -4.42 12.99
N ARG A 182 5.32 -4.47 13.34
CA ARG A 182 5.98 -5.72 13.78
C ARG A 182 5.37 -6.30 15.05
N GLY A 183 5.05 -5.46 16.03
CA GLY A 183 4.38 -5.85 17.27
C GLY A 183 2.98 -6.43 17.05
N LYS A 184 2.33 -6.07 15.93
CA LYS A 184 1.08 -6.68 15.46
C LYS A 184 1.29 -7.96 14.66
N GLY A 185 2.52 -8.43 14.48
CA GLY A 185 2.86 -9.63 13.72
C GLY A 185 2.85 -9.44 12.19
N LEU A 186 2.96 -8.20 11.72
CA LEU A 186 3.13 -7.90 10.30
C LEU A 186 4.62 -7.84 9.96
N THR A 187 5.00 -8.41 8.83
CA THR A 187 6.32 -8.17 8.24
C THR A 187 6.36 -6.74 7.70
N VAL A 188 7.47 -6.04 7.90
CA VAL A 188 7.63 -4.67 7.44
C VAL A 188 8.89 -4.57 6.61
N ILE A 189 8.77 -3.91 5.46
CA ILE A 189 9.88 -3.63 4.55
C ILE A 189 9.98 -2.11 4.32
N GLY A 190 11.20 -1.66 4.01
CA GLY A 190 11.54 -0.28 3.71
C GLY A 190 11.89 0.60 4.91
N THR A 191 11.41 0.26 6.12
CA THR A 191 11.82 0.94 7.36
C THR A 191 12.14 -0.04 8.48
N ARG A 192 12.82 0.47 9.51
CA ARG A 192 13.09 -0.24 10.77
C ARG A 192 12.83 0.66 11.99
N GLY A 193 12.48 0.04 13.11
CA GLY A 193 12.32 0.67 14.42
C GLY A 193 13.65 0.85 15.14
N GLY A 194 14.49 -0.20 15.12
CA GLY A 194 15.83 -0.22 15.71
C GLY A 194 16.91 -0.67 14.74
N LEU A 195 18.18 -0.38 15.01
CA LEU A 195 19.31 -0.75 14.14
C LEU A 195 19.56 -2.26 14.05
N ASN A 196 19.03 -3.04 15.00
CA ASN A 196 19.04 -4.50 15.02
C ASN A 196 17.99 -5.13 14.09
N GLU A 197 17.05 -4.34 13.57
CA GLU A 197 16.06 -4.80 12.61
C GLU A 197 16.54 -4.56 11.17
N THR A 198 16.12 -5.43 10.26
CA THR A 198 16.34 -5.29 8.82
C THR A 198 15.26 -4.40 8.19
N LYS A 199 15.59 -3.83 7.02
CA LYS A 199 14.63 -3.10 6.16
C LYS A 199 14.09 -3.94 5.00
N TYR A 200 14.49 -5.20 4.94
CA TYR A 200 14.07 -6.21 3.96
C TYR A 200 13.55 -7.45 4.70
N ALA A 201 12.87 -8.33 3.98
CA ALA A 201 12.37 -9.59 4.51
C ALA A 201 12.75 -10.76 3.60
N LEU A 202 13.09 -11.89 4.22
CA LEU A 202 13.19 -13.19 3.56
C LEU A 202 12.05 -14.05 4.10
N ILE A 203 11.12 -14.46 3.23
CA ILE A 203 9.96 -15.27 3.60
C ILE A 203 10.11 -16.63 2.94
N GLU A 204 10.06 -17.69 3.73
CA GLU A 204 10.02 -19.07 3.25
C GLU A 204 8.61 -19.63 3.41
N LYS A 205 8.03 -20.12 2.31
CA LYS A 205 6.71 -20.77 2.32
C LYS A 205 6.65 -21.79 1.18
N ASN A 206 6.03 -22.94 1.42
CA ASN A 206 5.91 -24.04 0.45
C ASN A 206 7.26 -24.46 -0.20
N GLY A 207 8.36 -24.37 0.56
CA GLY A 207 9.71 -24.70 0.09
C GLY A 207 10.31 -23.68 -0.88
N ILE A 208 9.76 -22.48 -1.00
CA ILE A 208 10.28 -21.36 -1.81
C ILE A 208 10.66 -20.20 -0.88
N LYS A 209 11.86 -19.64 -1.09
CA LYS A 209 12.35 -18.46 -0.38
C LYS A 209 12.25 -17.19 -1.23
N VAL A 210 11.41 -16.25 -0.81
CA VAL A 210 11.20 -14.96 -1.47
C VAL A 210 11.81 -13.82 -0.66
N GLY A 211 12.72 -13.07 -1.28
CA GLY A 211 13.25 -11.83 -0.76
C GLY A 211 12.38 -10.64 -1.15
N LEU A 212 12.11 -9.75 -0.19
CA LEU A 212 11.28 -8.56 -0.37
C LEU A 212 12.04 -7.32 0.11
N VAL A 213 12.13 -6.31 -0.75
CA VAL A 213 12.69 -5.00 -0.40
C VAL A 213 11.71 -3.89 -0.79
N ASN A 214 11.68 -2.81 -0.01
CA ASN A 214 10.90 -1.64 -0.34
C ASN A 214 11.75 -0.37 -0.29
N PHE A 215 11.65 0.46 -1.33
CA PHE A 215 12.38 1.73 -1.45
C PHE A 215 11.45 2.85 -1.89
N THR A 216 11.76 4.08 -1.51
CA THR A 216 11.16 5.26 -2.13
C THR A 216 12.18 6.08 -2.91
N VAL A 217 11.73 6.79 -3.95
CA VAL A 217 12.53 7.81 -4.63
C VAL A 217 12.63 9.09 -3.82
N SER A 218 11.73 9.38 -2.88
CA SER A 218 11.80 10.62 -2.12
C SER A 218 11.12 10.54 -0.76
N ILE A 219 11.54 11.39 0.17
CA ILE A 219 10.88 11.58 1.46
C ILE A 219 10.53 13.05 1.64
N ASN A 220 9.29 13.33 2.02
CA ASN A 220 8.83 14.67 2.33
C ASN A 220 9.67 15.24 3.48
N ARG A 221 10.09 16.51 3.35
CA ARG A 221 11.00 17.18 4.29
C ARG A 221 12.42 16.56 4.33
N GLY A 222 12.78 15.77 3.32
CA GLY A 222 14.13 15.22 3.12
C GLY A 222 14.48 14.06 4.06
N ILE A 223 15.76 13.70 4.11
CA ILE A 223 16.29 12.65 4.98
C ILE A 223 17.48 13.23 5.74
N PRO A 224 17.32 13.61 7.02
CA PRO A 224 18.46 13.99 7.84
C PRO A 224 19.33 12.76 8.13
N ALA A 225 20.60 12.98 8.49
CA ALA A 225 21.55 11.92 8.84
C ALA A 225 20.96 10.92 9.87
N SER A 226 20.23 11.42 10.86
CA SER A 226 19.56 10.60 11.90
C SER A 226 18.44 9.70 11.40
N ALA A 227 18.06 9.77 10.12
CA ALA A 227 17.06 8.91 9.50
C ALA A 227 17.63 8.00 8.41
N GLU A 228 18.86 8.23 7.93
CA GLU A 228 19.38 7.54 6.73
C GLU A 228 19.41 6.03 6.87
N ASP A 229 19.75 5.56 8.06
CA ASP A 229 19.82 4.15 8.41
C ASP A 229 18.45 3.51 8.60
N TYR A 230 17.40 4.28 8.87
CA TYR A 230 16.09 3.77 9.27
C TYR A 230 15.09 3.64 8.12
N VAL A 231 15.40 4.20 6.94
CA VAL A 231 14.52 4.15 5.77
C VAL A 231 15.29 3.99 4.47
N ASN A 232 14.76 3.12 3.62
CA ASN A 232 15.26 2.88 2.28
C ASN A 232 14.78 3.97 1.31
N CYS A 233 15.72 4.78 0.83
CA CYS A 233 15.47 5.79 -0.17
C CYS A 233 16.55 5.76 -1.25
N LEU A 234 16.12 5.71 -2.52
CA LEU A 234 16.97 5.70 -3.70
C LEU A 234 17.65 7.06 -3.89
N ARG A 235 16.91 8.16 -3.77
CA ARG A 235 17.49 9.50 -3.94
C ARG A 235 18.23 9.92 -2.68
N ARG A 236 19.52 10.19 -2.82
CA ARG A 236 20.40 10.75 -1.79
C ARG A 236 21.01 12.03 -2.35
N GLY A 237 20.60 13.17 -1.79
CA GLY A 237 20.88 14.48 -2.40
C GLY A 237 20.25 14.59 -3.80
N SER A 238 21.06 14.91 -4.80
CA SER A 238 20.65 15.02 -6.22
C SER A 238 20.88 13.74 -7.04
N SER A 239 21.36 12.65 -6.44
CA SER A 239 21.76 11.42 -7.14
C SER A 239 20.98 10.18 -6.67
N PHE A 240 20.94 9.17 -7.52
CA PHE A 240 20.41 7.82 -7.22
C PHE A 240 21.51 6.78 -6.94
N SER A 241 22.78 7.08 -7.28
CA SER A 241 23.86 6.08 -7.23
C SER A 241 24.02 5.45 -5.85
N LYS A 242 24.03 6.27 -4.79
CA LYS A 242 24.18 5.75 -3.42
C LYS A 242 23.00 4.89 -2.98
N GLY A 243 21.78 5.27 -3.37
CA GLY A 243 20.60 4.45 -3.07
C GLY A 243 20.57 3.14 -3.85
N LEU A 244 21.02 3.14 -5.11
CA LEU A 244 21.18 1.92 -5.91
C LEU A 244 22.28 1.01 -5.37
N GLU A 245 23.38 1.56 -4.81
CA GLU A 245 24.39 0.77 -4.09
C GLU A 245 23.79 0.06 -2.88
N ILE A 246 22.97 0.76 -2.08
CA ILE A 246 22.28 0.20 -0.91
C ILE A 246 21.31 -0.89 -1.34
N LEU A 247 20.46 -0.62 -2.33
CA LEU A 247 19.53 -1.62 -2.89
C LEU A 247 20.28 -2.85 -3.40
N GLY A 248 21.35 -2.65 -4.17
CA GLY A 248 22.18 -3.75 -4.66
C GLY A 248 22.81 -4.56 -3.53
N SER A 249 23.16 -3.92 -2.42
CA SER A 249 23.66 -4.60 -1.22
C SER A 249 22.59 -5.42 -0.52
N GLU A 250 21.36 -4.90 -0.39
CA GLU A 250 20.24 -5.66 0.19
C GLU A 250 19.86 -6.86 -0.71
N ILE A 251 19.86 -6.69 -2.04
CA ILE A 251 19.64 -7.79 -3.00
C ILE A 251 20.73 -8.87 -2.86
N ARG A 252 22.01 -8.49 -2.77
CA ARG A 252 23.10 -9.46 -2.55
C ARG A 252 22.95 -10.19 -1.22
N THR A 253 22.62 -9.46 -0.15
CA THR A 253 22.41 -10.07 1.17
C THR A 253 21.28 -11.10 1.13
N LEU A 254 20.15 -10.76 0.50
CA LEU A 254 19.04 -11.71 0.31
C LEU A 254 19.48 -12.95 -0.48
N LYS A 255 20.29 -12.79 -1.53
CA LYS A 255 20.84 -13.94 -2.28
C LYS A 255 21.76 -14.80 -1.42
N ASP A 256 22.63 -14.18 -0.62
CA ASP A 256 23.54 -14.88 0.30
C ASP A 256 22.76 -15.64 1.40
N GLU A 257 21.60 -15.12 1.81
CA GLU A 257 20.67 -15.78 2.74
C GLU A 257 19.79 -16.86 2.05
N GLY A 258 19.95 -17.06 0.75
CA GLY A 258 19.29 -18.10 -0.03
C GLY A 258 17.94 -17.70 -0.62
N ALA A 259 17.68 -16.42 -0.85
CA ALA A 259 16.53 -15.97 -1.62
C ALA A 259 16.61 -16.51 -3.06
N GLU A 260 15.52 -17.10 -3.53
CA GLU A 260 15.40 -17.73 -4.85
C GLU A 260 14.67 -16.82 -5.83
N PHE A 261 13.88 -15.89 -5.30
CA PHE A 261 13.14 -14.87 -6.05
C PHE A 261 13.15 -13.57 -5.25
N ILE A 262 13.48 -12.44 -5.87
CA ILE A 262 13.54 -11.14 -5.19
C ILE A 262 12.58 -10.14 -5.84
N ALA A 263 11.61 -9.65 -5.05
CA ALA A 263 10.69 -8.60 -5.45
C ALA A 263 11.08 -7.24 -4.82
N VAL A 264 11.16 -6.21 -5.67
CA VAL A 264 11.44 -4.83 -5.28
C VAL A 264 10.15 -4.01 -5.38
N TYR A 265 9.63 -3.58 -4.24
CA TYR A 265 8.48 -2.68 -4.17
C TYR A 265 8.93 -1.23 -4.05
N VAL A 266 8.57 -0.36 -4.98
CA VAL A 266 9.21 0.96 -5.11
C VAL A 266 8.22 2.11 -5.29
N HIS A 267 8.36 3.10 -4.42
CA HIS A 267 7.47 4.26 -4.35
C HIS A 267 8.09 5.43 -5.14
N TRP A 268 7.63 5.67 -6.38
CA TRP A 268 8.34 6.50 -7.37
C TRP A 268 7.45 7.26 -8.36
N GLY A 269 8.05 8.02 -9.26
CA GLY A 269 7.33 8.69 -10.33
C GLY A 269 6.72 10.02 -9.92
N SER A 270 5.74 10.47 -10.69
CA SER A 270 5.07 11.74 -10.50
C SER A 270 3.59 11.50 -10.23
N GLU A 271 3.08 12.06 -9.15
CA GLU A 271 1.65 12.01 -8.81
C GLU A 271 0.78 12.34 -10.03
N PHE A 272 -0.17 11.45 -10.33
CA PHE A 272 -1.19 11.57 -11.35
C PHE A 272 -0.73 11.53 -12.81
N HIS A 273 0.50 11.09 -13.07
CA HIS A 273 1.06 11.03 -14.42
C HIS A 273 1.44 9.60 -14.83
N LYS A 274 1.53 9.39 -16.14
CA LYS A 274 2.14 8.17 -16.70
C LYS A 274 3.62 8.07 -16.35
N GLU A 275 4.15 6.87 -16.46
CA GLU A 275 5.53 6.57 -16.09
C GLU A 275 6.52 7.33 -16.99
N ASN A 276 7.47 8.01 -16.36
CA ASN A 276 8.40 8.91 -17.02
C ASN A 276 9.77 8.24 -17.26
N SER A 277 10.67 8.96 -17.95
CA SER A 277 11.98 8.41 -18.31
C SER A 277 12.87 8.05 -17.11
N THR A 278 12.69 8.70 -15.96
CA THR A 278 13.41 8.37 -14.72
C THR A 278 12.93 7.05 -14.14
N GLU A 279 11.61 6.82 -14.10
CA GLU A 279 11.04 5.52 -13.69
C GLU A 279 11.56 4.39 -14.59
N LYS A 280 11.57 4.60 -15.92
CA LYS A 280 12.09 3.61 -16.88
C LYS A 280 13.58 3.29 -16.67
N ARG A 281 14.42 4.31 -16.47
CA ARG A 281 15.86 4.10 -16.18
C ARG A 281 16.10 3.41 -14.84
N LEU A 282 15.32 3.76 -13.81
CA LEU A 282 15.43 3.09 -12.51
C LEU A 282 14.96 1.64 -12.60
N ALA A 283 13.89 1.34 -13.32
CA ALA A 283 13.43 -0.03 -13.54
C ALA A 283 14.52 -0.91 -14.18
N GLN A 284 15.15 -0.46 -15.27
CA GLN A 284 16.30 -1.15 -15.86
C GLN A 284 17.45 -1.32 -14.85
N SER A 285 17.80 -0.25 -14.11
CA SER A 285 18.90 -0.32 -13.13
C SER A 285 18.62 -1.34 -12.03
N ILE A 286 17.37 -1.44 -11.56
CA ILE A 286 16.95 -2.41 -10.53
C ILE A 286 16.95 -3.84 -11.09
N ALA A 287 16.50 -4.04 -12.33
CA ALA A 287 16.59 -5.32 -13.03
C ALA A 287 18.06 -5.77 -13.19
N ASP A 288 18.97 -4.84 -13.47
CA ASP A 288 20.41 -5.11 -13.60
C ASP A 288 21.08 -5.44 -12.26
N LEU A 289 20.54 -4.93 -11.14
CA LEU A 289 20.96 -5.35 -9.79
C LEU A 289 20.50 -6.78 -9.45
N GLY A 290 19.62 -7.35 -10.26
CA GLY A 290 19.17 -8.74 -10.18
C GLY A 290 17.94 -8.95 -9.31
N ALA A 291 17.00 -8.00 -9.36
CA ALA A 291 15.60 -8.23 -8.99
C ALA A 291 14.93 -9.16 -10.02
N ASP A 292 13.94 -9.95 -9.58
CA ASP A 292 13.14 -10.82 -10.45
C ASP A 292 11.73 -10.23 -10.70
N LEU A 293 11.25 -9.35 -9.81
CA LEU A 293 10.00 -8.59 -9.96
C LEU A 293 10.17 -7.16 -9.44
N ILE A 294 9.60 -6.19 -10.13
CA ILE A 294 9.50 -4.81 -9.67
C ILE A 294 8.03 -4.38 -9.65
N VAL A 295 7.58 -3.85 -8.52
CA VAL A 295 6.23 -3.32 -8.37
C VAL A 295 6.31 -1.89 -7.89
N GLY A 296 5.56 -0.98 -8.52
CA GLY A 296 5.58 0.43 -8.21
C GLY A 296 4.30 0.94 -7.54
N SER A 297 4.44 2.06 -6.85
CA SER A 297 3.34 2.86 -6.27
C SER A 297 3.76 4.35 -6.20
N HIS A 298 2.92 5.26 -5.67
CA HIS A 298 3.07 6.74 -5.56
C HIS A 298 2.29 7.58 -6.58
N PRO A 299 2.24 7.25 -7.89
CA PRO A 299 1.52 8.09 -8.85
C PRO A 299 0.03 8.22 -8.55
N HIS A 300 -0.50 7.41 -7.62
CA HIS A 300 -1.92 7.37 -7.24
C HIS A 300 -2.90 7.06 -8.38
N CYS A 301 -2.38 6.68 -9.54
CA CYS A 301 -3.10 6.16 -10.69
C CYS A 301 -2.38 4.95 -11.25
N LEU A 302 -3.10 4.10 -11.98
CA LEU A 302 -2.49 2.98 -12.69
C LEU A 302 -1.47 3.49 -13.72
N GLN A 303 -0.35 2.78 -13.81
CA GLN A 303 0.60 2.90 -14.91
C GLN A 303 0.78 1.53 -15.56
N GLY A 304 1.43 1.50 -16.73
CA GLY A 304 1.58 0.29 -17.51
C GLY A 304 2.44 -0.79 -16.85
N VAL A 305 2.51 -1.92 -17.54
CA VAL A 305 3.42 -3.04 -17.22
C VAL A 305 4.49 -3.12 -18.30
N ALA A 306 5.69 -3.55 -17.95
CA ALA A 306 6.76 -3.75 -18.92
C ALA A 306 7.67 -4.90 -18.47
N GLU A 307 8.49 -5.36 -19.40
CA GLU A 307 9.57 -6.31 -19.14
C GLU A 307 10.91 -5.65 -19.42
N TYR A 308 11.89 -5.95 -18.57
CA TYR A 308 13.26 -5.51 -18.75
C TYR A 308 14.19 -6.72 -18.73
N LYS A 309 14.99 -6.85 -19.78
CA LYS A 309 16.08 -7.83 -19.77
C LYS A 309 17.23 -7.29 -18.93
N SER A 310 17.55 -8.00 -17.86
CA SER A 310 18.69 -7.72 -17.00
C SER A 310 19.99 -7.87 -17.80
N ALA A 311 20.78 -6.81 -17.88
CA ALA A 311 22.09 -6.84 -18.55
C ALA A 311 23.11 -7.71 -17.78
N ALA A 312 22.92 -7.87 -16.46
CA ALA A 312 23.81 -8.65 -15.62
C ALA A 312 23.49 -10.16 -15.62
N THR A 313 22.21 -10.53 -15.66
CA THR A 313 21.78 -11.93 -15.52
C THR A 313 21.18 -12.51 -16.80
N GLY A 314 20.81 -11.68 -17.76
CA GLY A 314 20.07 -12.07 -18.97
C GLY A 314 18.59 -12.42 -18.73
N LYS A 315 18.13 -12.42 -17.46
CA LYS A 315 16.74 -12.71 -17.10
C LYS A 315 15.80 -11.58 -17.51
N ASN A 316 14.58 -11.95 -17.86
CA ASN A 316 13.47 -11.04 -18.02
C ASN A 316 12.87 -10.68 -16.66
N VAL A 317 12.66 -9.39 -16.40
CA VAL A 317 12.16 -8.85 -15.13
C VAL A 317 10.84 -8.13 -15.38
N LEU A 318 9.77 -8.64 -14.77
CA LEU A 318 8.44 -8.03 -14.84
C LEU A 318 8.39 -6.76 -14.00
N VAL A 319 7.80 -5.70 -14.55
CA VAL A 319 7.65 -4.40 -13.89
C VAL A 319 6.21 -3.92 -13.96
N TYR A 320 5.56 -3.79 -12.81
CA TYR A 320 4.34 -3.00 -12.67
C TYR A 320 4.74 -1.58 -12.27
N TYR A 321 4.50 -0.57 -13.11
CA TYR A 321 4.97 0.79 -12.81
C TYR A 321 4.20 1.46 -11.67
N SER A 322 2.89 1.23 -11.58
CA SER A 322 2.06 1.71 -10.48
C SER A 322 0.76 0.93 -10.42
N LEU A 323 0.42 0.46 -9.22
CA LEU A 323 -0.87 -0.16 -8.92
C LEU A 323 -1.97 0.85 -8.51
N GLY A 324 -1.65 2.15 -8.51
CA GLY A 324 -2.55 3.22 -8.09
C GLY A 324 -2.87 3.18 -6.60
N ASN A 325 -3.98 3.81 -6.22
CA ASN A 325 -4.48 3.74 -4.84
C ASN A 325 -5.14 2.38 -4.58
N LEU A 326 -4.81 1.74 -3.47
CA LEU A 326 -5.69 0.71 -2.91
C LEU A 326 -6.90 1.38 -2.24
N VAL A 327 -6.66 2.37 -1.37
CA VAL A 327 -7.73 3.15 -0.74
C VAL A 327 -7.28 4.58 -0.42
N SER A 328 -8.04 5.55 -0.91
CA SER A 328 -7.81 6.97 -0.65
C SER A 328 -9.10 7.78 -0.79
N ASN A 329 -9.05 9.07 -0.45
CA ASN A 329 -10.14 10.02 -0.72
C ASN A 329 -9.90 10.85 -1.99
N GLN A 330 -8.92 10.50 -2.81
CA GLN A 330 -8.64 11.17 -4.08
C GLN A 330 -9.71 10.74 -5.09
N GLY A 331 -10.72 11.58 -5.30
CA GLY A 331 -11.86 11.27 -6.16
C GLY A 331 -11.68 11.67 -7.62
N TYR A 332 -12.73 11.50 -8.41
CA TYR A 332 -12.75 11.81 -9.85
C TYR A 332 -12.15 13.16 -10.25
N ASN A 333 -12.26 14.23 -9.45
CA ASN A 333 -11.75 15.56 -9.80
C ASN A 333 -10.42 15.91 -9.10
N TYR A 334 -9.67 14.92 -8.62
CA TYR A 334 -8.45 15.17 -7.84
C TYR A 334 -7.25 15.50 -8.75
N GLY A 335 -6.79 16.74 -8.70
CA GLY A 335 -5.59 17.21 -9.38
C GLY A 335 -5.59 16.95 -10.90
N ALA A 336 -4.41 16.61 -11.42
CA ALA A 336 -4.23 16.16 -12.80
C ALA A 336 -4.77 14.73 -13.03
N GLY A 337 -5.09 13.98 -11.96
CA GLY A 337 -5.53 12.59 -11.99
C GLY A 337 -7.03 12.42 -12.20
N LYS A 338 -7.62 13.29 -13.03
CA LYS A 338 -9.07 13.34 -13.21
C LYS A 338 -9.58 12.01 -13.74
N GLY A 339 -10.38 11.31 -12.94
CA GLY A 339 -11.00 10.03 -13.25
C GLY A 339 -10.09 8.81 -13.15
N THR A 340 -8.85 8.96 -12.67
CA THR A 340 -7.88 7.86 -12.61
C THR A 340 -7.56 7.39 -11.19
N CYS A 341 -7.74 8.24 -10.18
CA CYS A 341 -7.30 7.97 -8.80
C CYS A 341 -8.18 6.98 -8.02
N GLU A 342 -9.40 6.71 -8.51
CA GLU A 342 -10.36 5.81 -7.86
C GLU A 342 -10.21 4.36 -8.33
N THR A 343 -9.47 4.14 -9.44
CA THR A 343 -9.19 2.80 -9.97
C THR A 343 -7.77 2.40 -9.56
N GLY A 344 -7.65 1.24 -8.94
CA GLY A 344 -6.38 0.61 -8.58
C GLY A 344 -6.28 -0.79 -9.20
N ALA A 345 -5.24 -1.51 -8.82
CA ALA A 345 -5.11 -2.94 -9.11
C ALA A 345 -4.45 -3.69 -7.96
N LEU A 346 -4.78 -4.98 -7.85
CA LEU A 346 -3.98 -5.97 -7.13
C LEU A 346 -3.14 -6.70 -8.17
N ALA A 347 -1.82 -6.66 -8.08
CA ALA A 347 -0.98 -7.53 -8.90
C ALA A 347 -0.97 -8.93 -8.26
N LEU A 348 -1.23 -9.95 -9.08
CA LEU A 348 -1.33 -11.34 -8.67
C LEU A 348 -0.26 -12.12 -9.42
N ILE A 349 0.69 -12.71 -8.70
CA ILE A 349 1.82 -13.43 -9.27
C ILE A 349 1.88 -14.81 -8.62
N ARG A 350 2.06 -15.83 -9.44
CA ARG A 350 2.25 -17.21 -9.01
C ARG A 350 3.66 -17.65 -9.36
N LEU A 351 4.41 -18.05 -8.34
CA LEU A 351 5.73 -18.63 -8.47
C LEU A 351 5.66 -20.15 -8.46
N LYS A 352 6.58 -20.77 -9.19
CA LYS A 352 6.77 -22.22 -9.22
C LYS A 352 8.24 -22.57 -9.32
N ARG A 353 8.63 -23.65 -8.64
CA ARG A 353 9.90 -24.31 -8.90
C ARG A 353 9.78 -25.17 -10.15
N ASN A 354 10.66 -24.94 -11.11
CA ASN A 354 10.73 -25.71 -12.33
C ASN A 354 11.51 -27.02 -12.09
N GLY A 355 11.46 -27.95 -13.04
CA GLY A 355 12.12 -29.26 -12.92
C GLY A 355 13.66 -29.21 -12.82
N ASP A 356 14.28 -28.06 -13.11
CA ASP A 356 15.70 -27.78 -12.90
C ASP A 356 16.02 -27.17 -11.52
N GLY A 357 15.00 -27.00 -10.68
CA GLY A 357 15.11 -26.42 -9.34
C GLY A 357 15.03 -24.89 -9.31
N ALA A 358 14.95 -24.18 -10.44
CA ALA A 358 14.83 -22.72 -10.45
C ALA A 358 13.41 -22.27 -10.11
N VAL A 359 13.29 -21.22 -9.30
CA VAL A 359 11.98 -20.57 -9.03
C VAL A 359 11.76 -19.46 -10.06
N ALA A 360 10.61 -19.48 -10.72
CA ALA A 360 10.22 -18.51 -11.73
C ALA A 360 8.73 -18.15 -11.62
N ILE A 361 8.31 -17.10 -12.33
CA ILE A 361 6.90 -16.74 -12.49
C ILE A 361 6.25 -17.79 -13.40
N GLU A 362 5.27 -18.53 -12.88
CA GLU A 362 4.41 -19.43 -13.67
C GLU A 362 3.29 -18.63 -14.35
N SER A 363 2.68 -17.70 -13.62
CA SER A 363 1.68 -16.79 -14.15
C SER A 363 1.69 -15.46 -13.41
N ALA A 364 1.27 -14.40 -14.08
CA ALA A 364 1.10 -13.08 -13.49
C ALA A 364 -0.15 -12.41 -14.03
N GLY A 365 -0.55 -11.31 -13.41
CA GLY A 365 -1.71 -10.57 -13.87
C GLY A 365 -2.13 -9.52 -12.89
N TYR A 366 -3.36 -9.06 -13.05
CA TYR A 366 -3.91 -8.03 -12.18
C TYR A 366 -5.42 -8.21 -11.99
N LEU A 367 -5.90 -7.84 -10.81
CA LEU A 367 -7.32 -7.65 -10.55
C LEU A 367 -7.57 -6.15 -10.38
N ALA A 368 -8.33 -5.55 -11.29
CA ALA A 368 -8.69 -4.15 -11.18
C ALA A 368 -9.58 -3.91 -9.96
N THR A 369 -9.31 -2.87 -9.19
CA THR A 369 -10.10 -2.47 -8.02
C THR A 369 -10.66 -1.07 -8.21
N TYR A 370 -11.76 -0.77 -7.50
CA TYR A 370 -12.33 0.57 -7.48
C TYR A 370 -12.71 0.99 -6.06
N VAL A 371 -12.38 2.22 -5.66
CA VAL A 371 -12.76 2.78 -4.35
C VAL A 371 -14.20 3.31 -4.41
N HIS A 372 -15.16 2.43 -4.10
CA HIS A 372 -16.57 2.74 -4.04
C HIS A 372 -16.94 3.40 -2.70
N LYS A 373 -17.57 4.59 -2.77
CA LYS A 373 -17.82 5.43 -1.60
C LYS A 373 -19.31 5.69 -1.33
N PRO A 374 -20.12 4.65 -1.02
CA PRO A 374 -21.54 4.82 -0.79
C PRO A 374 -21.80 5.52 0.55
N LYS A 375 -22.95 6.19 0.67
CA LYS A 375 -23.46 6.63 1.98
C LYS A 375 -24.06 5.42 2.68
N ILE A 376 -23.72 5.23 3.94
CA ILE A 376 -24.14 4.08 4.74
C ILE A 376 -24.64 4.51 6.11
N GLU A 377 -25.50 3.70 6.70
CA GLU A 377 -25.89 3.81 8.11
C GLU A 377 -25.07 2.80 8.92
N VAL A 378 -24.34 3.26 9.93
CA VAL A 378 -23.59 2.40 10.85
C VAL A 378 -24.22 2.47 12.22
N ARG A 379 -24.47 1.29 12.82
CA ARG A 379 -24.92 1.15 14.21
C ARG A 379 -23.77 0.66 15.06
N TYR A 380 -23.46 1.35 16.15
CA TYR A 380 -22.37 1.00 17.05
C TYR A 380 -22.77 1.23 18.52
N ALA A 381 -22.12 0.51 19.44
CA ALA A 381 -22.32 0.70 20.86
C ALA A 381 -21.40 1.80 21.41
N ASP A 382 -21.95 2.71 22.21
CA ASP A 382 -21.19 3.76 22.90
C ASP A 382 -21.81 4.03 24.27
N GLY A 383 -21.05 3.80 25.34
CA GLY A 383 -21.53 3.94 26.72
C GLY A 383 -22.77 3.08 27.03
N GLY A 384 -22.83 1.86 26.52
CA GLY A 384 -23.96 0.93 26.72
C GLY A 384 -25.23 1.27 25.92
N LYS A 385 -25.18 2.26 25.02
CA LYS A 385 -26.30 2.63 24.14
C LYS A 385 -25.96 2.35 22.68
N THR A 386 -26.93 1.87 21.91
CA THR A 386 -26.81 1.82 20.45
C THR A 386 -26.91 3.24 19.89
N ARG A 387 -25.89 3.63 19.13
CA ARG A 387 -25.83 4.86 18.34
C ARG A 387 -25.97 4.51 16.87
N ILE A 388 -26.54 5.44 16.11
CA ILE A 388 -26.69 5.35 14.67
C ILE A 388 -26.00 6.57 14.06
N VAL A 389 -25.16 6.35 13.05
CA VAL A 389 -24.51 7.43 12.30
C VAL A 389 -24.65 7.19 10.80
N ASN A 390 -24.99 8.25 10.08
CA ASN A 390 -24.93 8.26 8.62
C ASN A 390 -23.53 8.73 8.21
N THR A 391 -22.77 7.85 7.56
CA THR A 391 -21.39 8.09 7.14
C THR A 391 -21.17 7.68 5.68
N GLN A 392 -19.93 7.68 5.22
CA GLN A 392 -19.52 7.21 3.90
C GLN A 392 -18.49 6.09 4.06
N ALA A 393 -18.73 4.96 3.42
CA ALA A 393 -17.75 3.87 3.35
C ALA A 393 -16.68 4.15 2.30
N TYR A 394 -15.58 3.42 2.33
CA TYR A 394 -14.55 3.40 1.28
C TYR A 394 -14.30 1.95 0.83
N TYR A 395 -15.37 1.28 0.42
CA TYR A 395 -15.32 -0.09 -0.06
C TYR A 395 -14.41 -0.22 -1.27
N ILE A 396 -13.36 -1.03 -1.14
CA ILE A 396 -12.54 -1.47 -2.25
C ILE A 396 -13.28 -2.63 -2.90
N VAL A 397 -13.77 -2.45 -4.14
CA VAL A 397 -14.49 -3.50 -4.86
C VAL A 397 -13.63 -4.07 -5.99
N PRO A 398 -13.66 -5.38 -6.25
CA PRO A 398 -13.20 -5.95 -7.52
C PRO A 398 -13.98 -5.30 -8.67
N ALA A 399 -13.31 -4.47 -9.47
CA ALA A 399 -13.97 -3.56 -10.38
C ALA A 399 -14.68 -4.29 -11.52
N ALA A 400 -14.05 -5.34 -12.07
CA ALA A 400 -14.61 -6.12 -13.15
C ALA A 400 -15.86 -6.90 -12.70
N ASP A 401 -15.78 -7.61 -11.57
CA ASP A 401 -16.95 -8.28 -10.98
C ASP A 401 -18.04 -7.29 -10.59
N ALA A 402 -17.71 -6.15 -9.97
CA ALA A 402 -18.72 -5.13 -9.62
C ALA A 402 -19.37 -4.47 -10.86
N ALA A 403 -18.68 -4.45 -12.00
CA ALA A 403 -19.24 -3.99 -13.27
C ALA A 403 -20.23 -5.00 -13.88
N GLN A 404 -20.01 -6.29 -13.67
CA GLN A 404 -20.85 -7.39 -14.20
C GLN A 404 -22.00 -7.73 -13.25
N ASN A 405 -21.74 -7.71 -11.94
CA ASN A 405 -22.63 -8.14 -10.86
C ASN A 405 -22.90 -6.99 -9.85
N PRO A 406 -23.39 -5.81 -10.29
CA PRO A 406 -23.48 -4.63 -9.44
C PRO A 406 -24.40 -4.80 -8.22
N SER A 407 -25.37 -5.71 -8.27
CA SER A 407 -26.26 -6.01 -7.13
C SER A 407 -25.56 -6.68 -5.96
N ALA A 408 -24.39 -7.29 -6.16
CA ALA A 408 -23.57 -7.87 -5.09
C ALA A 408 -22.84 -6.80 -4.26
N TYR A 409 -22.77 -5.57 -4.76
CA TYR A 409 -22.01 -4.48 -4.16
C TYR A 409 -22.92 -3.33 -3.73
N GLU A 410 -22.95 -3.09 -2.43
CA GLU A 410 -23.80 -2.09 -1.80
C GLU A 410 -23.68 -0.71 -2.45
N GLY A 411 -24.77 -0.23 -3.06
CA GLY A 411 -24.85 1.11 -3.65
C GLY A 411 -24.28 1.24 -5.07
N VAL A 412 -23.79 0.16 -5.68
CA VAL A 412 -23.30 0.18 -7.06
C VAL A 412 -24.48 0.20 -8.04
N ARG A 413 -24.79 1.39 -8.58
CA ARG A 413 -25.85 1.61 -9.57
C ARG A 413 -25.69 2.94 -10.29
N GLY A 414 -26.39 3.11 -11.42
CA GLY A 414 -26.47 4.38 -12.14
C GLY A 414 -25.11 4.95 -12.51
N VAL A 415 -24.84 6.20 -12.12
CA VAL A 415 -23.56 6.88 -12.41
C VAL A 415 -22.36 6.18 -11.76
N LEU A 416 -22.53 5.56 -10.59
CA LEU A 416 -21.42 4.87 -9.91
C LEU A 416 -21.01 3.60 -10.66
N LEU A 417 -21.99 2.83 -11.16
CA LEU A 417 -21.72 1.69 -12.03
C LEU A 417 -20.97 2.12 -13.30
N LYS A 418 -21.41 3.19 -13.96
CA LYS A 418 -20.73 3.73 -15.16
C LYS A 418 -19.27 4.11 -14.89
N ARG A 419 -18.96 4.63 -13.70
CA ARG A 419 -17.58 4.96 -13.30
C ARG A 419 -16.73 3.72 -13.09
N ILE A 420 -17.28 2.68 -12.45
CA ILE A 420 -16.60 1.40 -12.28
C ILE A 420 -16.30 0.77 -13.64
N GLN A 421 -17.30 0.72 -14.54
CA GLN A 421 -17.13 0.22 -15.91
C GLN A 421 -16.05 0.99 -16.69
N GLN A 422 -16.00 2.31 -16.54
CA GLN A 422 -14.92 3.12 -17.13
C GLN A 422 -13.56 2.81 -16.48
N GLY A 423 -13.52 2.58 -15.18
CA GLY A 423 -12.31 2.17 -14.45
C GLY A 423 -11.75 0.84 -14.98
N VAL A 424 -12.60 -0.17 -15.16
CA VAL A 424 -12.23 -1.47 -15.76
C VAL A 424 -11.64 -1.27 -17.15
N LYS A 425 -12.33 -0.50 -18.01
CA LYS A 425 -11.82 -0.18 -19.35
C LYS A 425 -10.45 0.49 -19.31
N ASN A 426 -10.27 1.49 -18.42
CA ASN A 426 -9.00 2.19 -18.26
C ASN A 426 -7.89 1.25 -17.76
N ALA A 427 -8.19 0.36 -16.81
CA ALA A 427 -7.23 -0.62 -16.30
C ALA A 427 -6.77 -1.56 -17.42
N LYS A 428 -7.69 -2.05 -18.25
CA LYS A 428 -7.37 -2.87 -19.43
C LYS A 428 -6.52 -2.14 -20.47
N GLU A 429 -6.83 -0.88 -20.76
CA GLU A 429 -6.06 -0.06 -21.70
C GLU A 429 -4.66 0.28 -21.19
N ILE A 430 -4.48 0.44 -19.87
CA ILE A 430 -3.20 0.81 -19.26
C ILE A 430 -2.33 -0.42 -19.01
N ILE A 431 -2.88 -1.42 -18.30
CA ILE A 431 -2.16 -2.61 -17.86
C ILE A 431 -2.26 -3.72 -18.92
N GLY A 432 -3.48 -4.09 -19.30
CA GLY A 432 -3.74 -5.22 -20.20
C GLY A 432 -3.03 -5.10 -21.55
N ALA A 433 -3.15 -3.95 -22.23
CA ALA A 433 -2.48 -3.70 -23.50
C ALA A 433 -0.94 -3.75 -23.42
N SER A 434 -0.38 -3.53 -22.23
CA SER A 434 1.06 -3.61 -22.02
C SER A 434 1.52 -5.03 -21.66
N GLY A 435 0.60 -5.87 -21.16
CA GLY A 435 0.84 -7.26 -20.77
C GLY A 435 0.88 -8.26 -21.92
N GLU A 436 0.15 -8.02 -23.02
CA GLU A 436 0.15 -8.89 -24.21
C GLU A 436 1.53 -8.99 -24.90
N ALA A 437 2.45 -8.06 -24.60
CA ALA A 437 3.81 -8.04 -25.14
C ALA A 437 4.85 -8.76 -24.25
N LEU A 438 4.44 -9.34 -23.11
CA LEU A 438 5.33 -10.08 -22.22
C LEU A 438 5.59 -11.47 -22.80
N VAL A 439 6.86 -11.87 -22.86
CA VAL A 439 7.30 -13.17 -23.38
C VAL A 439 7.81 -13.93 -22.17
N ASP A 440 7.10 -14.97 -21.70
CA ASP A 440 7.60 -16.10 -20.89
C ASP A 440 6.52 -16.72 -19.98
N PHE A 441 5.39 -16.04 -19.73
CA PHE A 441 4.31 -16.55 -18.87
C PHE A 441 2.94 -15.98 -19.24
N ASP A 442 1.88 -16.59 -18.72
CA ASP A 442 0.50 -16.11 -18.89
C ASP A 442 0.29 -14.83 -18.08
N PHE A 443 0.01 -13.71 -18.77
CA PHE A 443 -0.38 -12.44 -18.17
C PHE A 443 -1.87 -12.16 -18.39
N MET A 444 -2.66 -12.08 -17.31
CA MET A 444 -4.12 -12.01 -17.43
C MET A 444 -4.79 -10.93 -16.57
N GLU A 445 -5.93 -10.43 -17.03
CA GLU A 445 -6.88 -9.70 -16.19
C GLU A 445 -7.75 -10.70 -15.42
N TYR A 446 -7.68 -10.64 -14.10
CA TYR A 446 -8.53 -11.43 -13.22
C TYR A 446 -9.85 -10.70 -12.99
N VAL A 447 -10.92 -11.29 -13.51
CA VAL A 447 -12.27 -10.68 -13.51
C VAL A 447 -12.99 -10.94 -12.20
N SER A 448 -12.81 -12.12 -11.62
CA SER A 448 -13.47 -12.56 -10.41
C SER A 448 -12.55 -13.47 -9.60
N PHE A 449 -13.02 -13.80 -8.40
CA PHE A 449 -12.45 -14.87 -7.62
C PHE A 449 -12.38 -16.17 -8.45
N PRO A 450 -11.28 -16.90 -8.42
CA PRO A 450 -11.28 -18.32 -8.73
C PRO A 450 -11.70 -19.03 -7.43
N TRP A 451 -12.87 -19.69 -7.46
CA TRP A 451 -13.53 -20.48 -6.40
C TRP A 451 -14.67 -19.79 -5.64
#